data_AF-A0A952Y2S5-F1
#
_entry.id   AF-A0A952Y2S5-F1
#
_cell.length_a   1.000
_cell.length_b   1.000
_cell.length_c   1.000
_cell.angle_alpha   90.00
_cell.angle_beta   90.00
_cell.angle_gamma   90.00
#
_symmetry.space_group_name_H-M   'P 1'
#
loop_
_entity.id
_entity.type
_entity.pdbx_description
1 polymer ?
#
loop_
_entity_poly.entity_id
_entity_poly.type
_entity_poly.pdbx_seq_one_letter_code
_entity_poly.pdbx_strand_id
1 'polypeptide(L)'
;MKKADAVDPRREWGERFALVHDRAWEHERYRWAGLPYCHTLNFLNAAFYFDAIPFASEFAPQFPDVFDSAFEDFCDWAARMQCSPMRDDPNLIGYFYSDIPDWNGDVHSNHWLGEFDGTPQERDQCLHKIAERYYQVCHAAIRRYDKNHLILGDRYLGQRHVPDYVLSAMQETVDVISVQFSLDFEAERTVLERMIALTEKPILMADAVMPTSYCVPPTEYARGQAYQRYLRGALLHPHIVGVHFCGAYIRAEPRGWGIKSADDRPYEDLTKAFEEIHPFVYEIAAGKMPGNQL
;
A
#
# COMPACT_ATOMS: atom_id res chain seq x y z
N MET A 1 -13.25 22.67 -24.43
CA MET A 1 -12.12 23.31 -23.74
C MET A 1 -11.20 22.21 -23.23
N LYS A 2 -10.01 22.05 -23.84
CA LYS A 2 -8.98 21.12 -23.36
C LYS A 2 -8.41 21.67 -22.05
N LYS A 3 -8.32 20.86 -21.00
CA LYS A 3 -7.63 21.22 -19.75
C LYS A 3 -6.21 21.67 -20.12
N ALA A 4 -5.83 22.86 -19.66
CA ALA A 4 -4.52 23.44 -19.90
C ALA A 4 -3.42 22.48 -19.44
N ASP A 5 -2.42 22.30 -20.31
CA ASP A 5 -1.19 21.58 -20.06
C ASP A 5 -0.43 22.23 -18.90
N ALA A 6 -0.66 21.74 -17.68
CA ALA A 6 0.38 21.83 -16.67
C ALA A 6 1.53 20.93 -17.16
N VAL A 7 2.67 21.54 -17.48
CA VAL A 7 3.89 20.82 -17.81
C VAL A 7 4.28 20.02 -16.57
N ASP A 8 3.98 18.73 -16.58
CA ASP A 8 4.48 17.80 -15.58
C ASP A 8 6.01 17.77 -15.70
N PRO A 9 6.77 18.21 -14.68
CA PRO A 9 8.24 18.29 -14.75
C PRO A 9 8.91 16.93 -14.95
N ARG A 10 8.16 15.83 -14.86
CA ARG A 10 8.63 14.47 -15.21
C ARG A 10 8.68 14.22 -16.73
N ARG A 11 8.17 15.12 -17.58
CA ARG A 11 8.12 14.96 -19.05
C ARG A 11 9.46 15.19 -19.77
N GLU A 12 10.49 15.72 -19.11
CA GLU A 12 11.78 16.00 -19.76
C GLU A 12 12.69 14.76 -19.92
N TRP A 13 12.29 13.60 -19.41
CA TRP A 13 13.14 12.39 -19.35
C TRP A 13 12.56 11.22 -20.14
N GLY A 14 12.78 11.22 -21.45
CA GLY A 14 12.63 10.05 -22.32
C GLY A 14 11.21 9.51 -22.51
N GLU A 15 11.00 8.71 -23.53
CA GLU A 15 9.76 7.94 -23.67
C GLU A 15 9.55 7.08 -22.43
N ARG A 16 8.32 7.03 -21.90
CA ARG A 16 7.96 6.36 -20.65
C ARG A 16 8.36 4.88 -20.69
N PHE A 17 9.54 4.52 -20.19
CA PHE A 17 9.84 3.13 -19.89
C PHE A 17 8.92 2.71 -18.73
N ALA A 18 8.31 1.54 -18.87
CA ALA A 18 7.36 1.03 -17.89
C ALA A 18 7.97 1.06 -16.48
N LEU A 19 7.27 1.69 -15.54
CA LEU A 19 7.61 1.59 -14.12
C LEU A 19 7.36 0.15 -13.73
N VAL A 20 8.41 -0.67 -13.65
CA VAL A 20 8.33 -2.03 -13.12
C VAL A 20 8.68 -1.96 -11.64
N HIS A 21 7.82 -2.52 -10.79
CA HIS A 21 8.14 -2.66 -9.37
C HIS A 21 9.22 -3.74 -9.16
N ASP A 22 10.07 -3.59 -8.13
CA ASP A 22 10.94 -4.66 -7.70
C ASP A 22 10.10 -5.91 -7.37
N ARG A 23 10.60 -7.09 -7.76
CA ARG A 23 9.95 -8.36 -7.41
C ARG A 23 9.92 -8.53 -5.90
N ALA A 24 8.84 -9.08 -5.38
CA ALA A 24 8.77 -9.51 -3.99
C ALA A 24 9.93 -10.46 -3.67
N TRP A 25 10.42 -10.41 -2.43
CA TRP A 25 11.48 -11.30 -2.00
C TRP A 25 10.96 -12.72 -1.82
N GLU A 26 11.79 -13.69 -2.17
CA GLU A 26 11.59 -15.08 -1.78
C GLU A 26 11.99 -15.27 -0.31
N HIS A 27 11.47 -16.33 0.32
CA HIS A 27 11.63 -16.58 1.76
C HIS A 27 13.10 -16.58 2.21
N GLU A 28 13.99 -17.13 1.38
CA GLU A 28 15.43 -17.21 1.66
C GLU A 28 16.07 -15.83 1.84
N ARG A 29 15.60 -14.81 1.11
CA ARG A 29 16.11 -13.44 1.24
C ARG A 29 15.67 -12.79 2.55
N TYR A 30 14.42 -13.03 2.97
CA TYR A 30 13.94 -12.57 4.28
C TYR A 30 14.74 -13.22 5.41
N ARG A 31 14.96 -14.55 5.33
CA ARG A 31 15.77 -15.27 6.31
C ARG A 31 17.22 -14.80 6.35
N TRP A 32 17.80 -14.48 5.19
CA TRP A 32 19.14 -13.91 5.11
C TRP A 32 19.22 -12.53 5.76
N ALA A 33 18.23 -11.66 5.53
CA ALA A 33 18.18 -10.35 6.16
C ALA A 33 17.96 -10.42 7.67
N GLY A 34 17.20 -11.42 8.14
CA GLY A 34 16.97 -11.65 9.57
C GLY A 34 16.18 -10.52 10.26
N LEU A 35 15.39 -9.76 9.50
CA LEU A 35 14.58 -8.66 9.98
C LEU A 35 13.08 -8.97 9.85
N PRO A 36 12.22 -8.40 10.71
CA PRO A 36 10.78 -8.49 10.54
C PRO A 36 10.32 -7.95 9.17
N TYR A 37 9.34 -8.60 8.56
CA TYR A 37 8.90 -8.28 7.20
C TYR A 37 7.39 -8.49 7.00
N CYS A 38 6.85 -7.81 6.00
CA CYS A 38 5.53 -8.08 5.45
C CYS A 38 5.69 -8.65 4.03
N HIS A 39 4.81 -9.55 3.62
CA HIS A 39 4.88 -10.19 2.30
C HIS A 39 3.64 -9.89 1.46
N THR A 40 3.81 -9.56 0.17
CA THR A 40 2.68 -9.31 -0.74
C THR A 40 2.41 -10.54 -1.59
N LEU A 41 1.18 -11.05 -1.55
CA LEU A 41 0.76 -12.25 -2.31
C LEU A 41 0.36 -11.94 -3.75
N ASN A 42 -0.16 -10.73 -3.98
CA ASN A 42 -0.67 -10.21 -5.25
C ASN A 42 -1.85 -11.02 -5.82
N PHE A 43 -2.92 -11.19 -5.02
CA PHE A 43 -4.13 -11.91 -5.48
C PHE A 43 -4.87 -11.19 -6.61
N LEU A 44 -4.73 -9.87 -6.70
CA LEU A 44 -5.26 -9.03 -7.77
C LEU A 44 -4.11 -8.26 -8.41
N ASN A 45 -3.77 -8.63 -9.64
CA ASN A 45 -2.79 -7.90 -10.43
C ASN A 45 -3.44 -6.70 -11.15
N ALA A 46 -3.89 -5.70 -10.39
CA ALA A 46 -4.61 -4.54 -10.93
C ALA A 46 -3.81 -3.24 -10.98
N ALA A 47 -2.62 -3.19 -10.38
CA ALA A 47 -1.83 -1.96 -10.38
C ALA A 47 -1.14 -1.73 -11.72
N PHE A 48 -1.19 -0.50 -12.23
CA PHE A 48 -0.66 -0.08 -13.54
C PHE A 48 0.84 -0.29 -13.79
N TYR A 49 1.60 -0.77 -12.80
CA TYR A 49 3.06 -0.98 -12.83
C TYR A 49 3.51 -2.43 -12.71
N PHE A 50 2.58 -3.37 -12.51
CA PHE A 50 2.90 -4.78 -12.66
C PHE A 50 2.92 -5.13 -14.16
N ASP A 51 3.90 -5.94 -14.56
CA ASP A 51 4.09 -6.51 -15.91
C ASP A 51 4.65 -5.65 -17.03
N ALA A 52 5.20 -4.48 -16.75
CA ALA A 52 5.85 -3.66 -17.77
C ALA A 52 4.95 -3.35 -18.98
N ILE A 53 3.63 -3.56 -18.86
CA ILE A 53 2.67 -3.34 -19.94
C ILE A 53 2.67 -1.83 -20.16
N PRO A 54 3.21 -1.34 -21.28
CA PRO A 54 3.43 0.07 -21.47
C PRO A 54 2.08 0.74 -21.69
N PHE A 55 1.42 1.21 -20.62
CA PHE A 55 0.14 1.93 -20.65
C PHE A 55 -0.75 1.47 -21.82
N ALA A 56 -0.96 0.15 -21.94
CA ALA A 56 -1.75 -0.39 -23.03
C ALA A 56 -3.21 -0.09 -22.66
N SER A 57 -3.72 1.00 -23.21
CA SER A 57 -5.09 1.51 -23.11
C SER A 57 -6.16 0.55 -23.66
N GLU A 58 -5.92 -0.75 -23.67
CA GLU A 58 -6.79 -1.80 -24.19
C GLU A 58 -6.90 -3.04 -23.27
N PHE A 59 -5.94 -3.25 -22.36
CA PHE A 59 -6.07 -4.23 -21.28
C PHE A 59 -6.31 -3.48 -19.97
N ALA A 60 -7.55 -3.06 -19.75
CA ALA A 60 -7.96 -2.63 -18.42
C ALA A 60 -7.70 -3.79 -17.45
N PRO A 61 -7.14 -3.54 -16.24
CA PRO A 61 -7.11 -4.57 -15.21
C PRO A 61 -8.55 -5.01 -14.95
N GLN A 62 -8.92 -6.19 -15.45
CA GLN A 62 -10.24 -6.75 -15.21
C GLN A 62 -10.25 -7.25 -13.78
N PHE A 63 -11.16 -6.72 -12.98
CA PHE A 63 -11.44 -7.29 -11.68
C PHE A 63 -11.89 -8.75 -11.92
N PRO A 64 -11.25 -9.76 -11.30
CA PRO A 64 -11.57 -11.15 -11.56
C PRO A 64 -13.01 -11.43 -11.15
N ASP A 65 -13.64 -12.39 -11.84
CA ASP A 65 -14.89 -12.93 -11.33
C ASP A 65 -14.60 -13.75 -10.06
N VAL A 66 -14.86 -13.14 -8.91
CA VAL A 66 -14.60 -13.73 -7.59
C VAL A 66 -15.54 -14.89 -7.23
N PHE A 67 -16.58 -15.12 -8.04
CA PHE A 67 -17.49 -16.26 -7.91
C PHE A 67 -17.05 -17.46 -8.75
N ASP A 68 -16.13 -17.28 -9.71
CA ASP A 68 -15.53 -18.38 -10.46
C ASP A 68 -14.59 -19.18 -9.55
N SER A 69 -14.71 -20.51 -9.60
CA SER A 69 -13.77 -21.45 -8.98
C SER A 69 -12.31 -21.19 -9.39
N ALA A 70 -12.05 -20.67 -10.59
CA ALA A 70 -10.71 -20.36 -11.05
C ALA A 70 -10.03 -19.28 -10.18
N PHE A 71 -10.80 -18.32 -9.66
CA PHE A 71 -10.27 -17.32 -8.72
C PHE A 71 -9.91 -17.98 -7.38
N GLU A 72 -10.78 -18.85 -6.86
CA GLU A 72 -10.50 -19.59 -5.62
C GLU A 72 -9.29 -20.52 -5.75
N ASP A 73 -9.17 -21.23 -6.87
CA ASP A 73 -8.04 -22.10 -7.18
C ASP A 73 -6.73 -21.31 -7.30
N PHE A 74 -6.78 -20.12 -7.92
CA PHE A 74 -5.63 -19.23 -8.01
C PHE A 74 -5.18 -18.74 -6.62
N CYS A 75 -6.12 -18.27 -5.80
CA CYS A 75 -5.81 -17.81 -4.44
C CYS A 75 -5.26 -18.95 -3.58
N ASP A 76 -5.84 -20.16 -3.65
CA ASP A 76 -5.31 -21.34 -2.96
C ASP A 76 -3.89 -21.67 -3.42
N TRP A 77 -3.65 -21.70 -4.74
CA TRP A 77 -2.32 -21.97 -5.29
C TRP A 77 -1.29 -20.93 -4.82
N ALA A 78 -1.61 -19.64 -4.90
CA ALA A 78 -0.71 -18.57 -4.49
C ALA A 78 -0.41 -18.63 -2.99
N ALA A 79 -1.43 -18.84 -2.14
CA ALA A 79 -1.24 -19.00 -0.71
C ALA A 79 -0.46 -20.28 -0.37
N ARG A 80 -0.71 -21.39 -1.06
CA ARG A 80 0.05 -22.64 -0.86
C ARG A 80 1.53 -22.43 -1.16
N MET A 81 1.84 -21.80 -2.28
CA MET A 81 3.21 -21.60 -2.75
C MET A 81 3.98 -20.62 -1.87
N GLN A 82 3.32 -19.55 -1.42
CA GLN A 82 3.99 -18.45 -0.72
C GLN A 82 3.83 -18.53 0.80
N CYS A 83 2.64 -18.79 1.33
CA CYS A 83 2.42 -18.83 2.78
C CYS A 83 3.01 -20.10 3.42
N SER A 84 2.87 -21.27 2.78
CA SER A 84 3.30 -22.54 3.42
C SER A 84 4.75 -22.57 3.86
N PRO A 85 5.74 -22.06 3.08
CA PRO A 85 7.13 -21.98 3.52
C PRO A 85 7.37 -21.02 4.69
N MET A 86 6.55 -19.97 4.81
CA MET A 86 6.73 -18.87 5.77
C MET A 86 5.87 -19.00 7.04
N ARG A 87 4.93 -19.96 7.09
CA ARG A 87 3.89 -20.04 8.12
C ARG A 87 4.35 -20.11 9.59
N ASP A 88 5.60 -20.53 9.79
CA ASP A 88 6.22 -20.71 11.11
C ASP A 88 7.40 -19.73 11.31
N ASP A 89 7.60 -18.75 10.40
CA ASP A 89 8.69 -17.78 10.48
C ASP A 89 8.33 -16.64 11.45
N PRO A 90 9.00 -16.51 12.61
CA PRO A 90 8.65 -15.50 13.61
C PRO A 90 8.94 -14.06 13.16
N ASN A 91 9.68 -13.85 12.07
CA ASN A 91 9.92 -12.53 11.52
C ASN A 91 8.82 -12.08 10.55
N LEU A 92 7.94 -12.97 10.10
CA LEU A 92 6.82 -12.57 9.28
C LEU A 92 5.80 -11.82 10.17
N ILE A 93 5.52 -10.57 9.83
CA ILE A 93 4.47 -9.78 10.49
C ILE A 93 3.10 -10.18 9.92
N GLY A 94 3.00 -10.27 8.59
CA GLY A 94 1.75 -10.58 7.93
C GLY A 94 1.79 -10.45 6.41
N TYR A 95 0.64 -10.74 5.80
CA TYR A 95 0.45 -10.76 4.36
C TYR A 95 -0.40 -9.59 3.87
N PHE A 96 0.10 -8.88 2.85
CA PHE A 96 -0.74 -8.05 2.00
C PHE A 96 -1.35 -8.90 0.89
N TYR A 97 -2.58 -8.56 0.50
CA TYR A 97 -3.25 -9.11 -0.67
C TYR A 97 -2.68 -8.47 -1.93
N SER A 98 -3.20 -7.31 -2.30
CA SER A 98 -2.92 -6.68 -3.58
C SER A 98 -2.56 -5.22 -3.40
N ASP A 99 -1.90 -4.66 -4.40
CA ASP A 99 -1.50 -3.27 -4.40
C ASP A 99 -2.55 -2.41 -5.09
N ILE A 100 -3.01 -1.36 -4.43
CA ILE A 100 -3.94 -0.34 -4.95
C ILE A 100 -5.12 -0.92 -5.76
N PRO A 101 -5.98 -1.79 -5.18
CA PRO A 101 -7.16 -2.28 -5.89
C PRO A 101 -8.10 -1.12 -6.25
N ASP A 102 -8.70 -1.17 -7.43
CA ASP A 102 -9.60 -0.12 -7.92
C ASP A 102 -11.06 -0.52 -7.70
N TRP A 103 -11.61 -0.31 -6.50
CA TRP A 103 -12.99 -0.72 -6.19
C TRP A 103 -14.07 0.24 -6.73
N ASN A 104 -13.71 1.46 -7.10
CA ASN A 104 -14.66 2.50 -7.53
C ASN A 104 -14.41 3.03 -8.94
N GLY A 105 -13.39 2.54 -9.64
CA GLY A 105 -13.01 3.01 -10.98
C GLY A 105 -12.14 4.28 -10.98
N ASP A 106 -11.92 4.89 -9.82
CA ASP A 106 -11.23 6.18 -9.69
C ASP A 106 -9.70 6.05 -9.59
N VAL A 107 -9.16 4.82 -9.49
CA VAL A 107 -7.73 4.57 -9.29
C VAL A 107 -7.01 4.29 -10.61
N HIS A 108 -7.46 3.28 -11.37
CA HIS A 108 -6.79 2.77 -12.57
C HIS A 108 -7.62 2.99 -13.83
N SER A 109 -8.94 2.76 -13.77
CA SER A 109 -9.86 3.14 -14.84
C SER A 109 -11.32 2.88 -14.46
N ASN A 110 -12.22 3.77 -14.87
CA ASN A 110 -13.67 3.61 -14.77
C ASN A 110 -14.23 2.42 -15.60
N HIS A 111 -13.37 1.59 -16.20
CA HIS A 111 -13.76 0.63 -17.22
C HIS A 111 -14.33 -0.68 -16.64
N TRP A 112 -13.87 -1.16 -15.48
CA TRP A 112 -14.28 -2.49 -15.00
C TRP A 112 -15.69 -2.51 -14.37
N LEU A 113 -16.13 -1.39 -13.78
CA LEU A 113 -17.48 -1.27 -13.23
C LEU A 113 -18.56 -1.20 -14.31
N GLY A 114 -18.19 -0.79 -15.54
CA GLY A 114 -19.12 -0.65 -16.66
C GLY A 114 -20.29 0.29 -16.39
N GLU A 115 -21.31 0.20 -17.23
CA GLU A 115 -22.62 0.82 -16.95
C GLU A 115 -23.44 -0.11 -16.06
N PHE A 116 -24.06 0.45 -15.01
CA PHE A 116 -24.94 -0.29 -14.10
C PHE A 116 -26.39 0.15 -14.30
N ASP A 117 -27.26 -0.78 -14.68
CA ASP A 117 -28.70 -0.54 -14.78
C ASP A 117 -29.35 -0.67 -13.40
N GLY A 118 -29.40 0.45 -12.67
CA GLY A 118 -29.98 0.52 -11.32
C GLY A 118 -29.54 1.76 -10.55
N THR A 119 -29.97 1.85 -9.29
CA THR A 119 -29.61 2.96 -8.39
C THR A 119 -28.17 2.82 -7.87
N PRO A 120 -27.51 3.92 -7.45
CA PRO A 120 -26.21 3.85 -6.79
C PRO A 120 -26.20 2.94 -5.55
N GLN A 121 -27.32 2.88 -4.80
CA GLN A 121 -27.46 2.03 -3.64
C GLN A 121 -27.49 0.54 -4.02
N GLU A 122 -28.22 0.17 -5.06
CA GLU A 122 -28.25 -1.21 -5.57
C GLU A 122 -26.87 -1.61 -6.11
N ARG A 123 -26.19 -0.70 -6.81
CA ARG A 123 -24.81 -0.92 -7.26
C ARG A 123 -23.88 -1.21 -6.08
N ASP A 124 -23.91 -0.37 -5.05
CA ASP A 124 -23.03 -0.50 -3.89
C ASP A 124 -23.35 -1.79 -3.09
N GLN A 125 -24.60 -2.24 -3.04
CA GLN A 125 -24.98 -3.54 -2.49
C GLN A 125 -24.44 -4.71 -3.31
N CYS A 126 -24.44 -4.63 -4.63
CA CYS A 126 -23.82 -5.62 -5.50
C CYS A 126 -22.30 -5.66 -5.31
N LEU A 127 -21.65 -4.49 -5.27
CA LEU A 127 -20.21 -4.37 -5.05
C LEU A 127 -19.79 -4.84 -3.66
N HIS A 128 -20.62 -4.62 -2.64
CA HIS A 128 -20.42 -5.18 -1.31
C HIS A 128 -20.33 -6.71 -1.35
N LYS A 129 -21.24 -7.40 -2.06
CA LYS A 129 -21.22 -8.87 -2.19
C LYS A 129 -19.98 -9.38 -2.92
N ILE A 130 -19.54 -8.66 -3.95
CA ILE A 130 -18.30 -8.96 -4.68
C ILE A 130 -17.10 -8.80 -3.74
N ALA A 131 -17.02 -7.69 -3.01
CA ALA A 131 -15.96 -7.44 -2.02
C ALA A 131 -15.97 -8.49 -0.92
N GLU A 132 -17.13 -8.83 -0.37
CA GLU A 132 -17.27 -9.83 0.69
C GLU A 132 -16.73 -11.19 0.21
N ARG A 133 -17.14 -11.64 -0.99
CA ARG A 133 -16.62 -12.88 -1.58
C ARG A 133 -15.11 -12.82 -1.80
N TYR A 134 -14.59 -11.72 -2.33
CA TYR A 134 -13.15 -11.51 -2.53
C TYR A 134 -12.38 -11.69 -1.21
N TYR A 135 -12.76 -10.96 -0.17
CA TYR A 135 -12.07 -11.01 1.12
C TYR A 135 -12.19 -12.38 1.79
N GLN A 136 -13.35 -13.03 1.70
CA GLN A 136 -13.57 -14.39 2.21
C GLN A 136 -12.65 -15.42 1.53
N VAL A 137 -12.54 -15.38 0.20
CA VAL A 137 -11.70 -16.32 -0.57
C VAL A 137 -10.22 -16.11 -0.23
N CYS A 138 -9.74 -14.86 -0.30
CA CYS A 138 -8.36 -14.53 0.02
C CYS A 138 -7.98 -14.90 1.46
N HIS A 139 -8.85 -14.60 2.43
CA HIS A 139 -8.65 -14.96 3.83
C HIS A 139 -8.60 -16.48 4.01
N ALA A 140 -9.57 -17.21 3.45
CA ALA A 140 -9.63 -18.66 3.57
C ALA A 140 -8.39 -19.34 2.94
N ALA A 141 -7.91 -18.84 1.81
CA ALA A 141 -6.69 -19.33 1.16
C ALA A 141 -5.47 -19.19 2.07
N ILE A 142 -5.24 -18.02 2.68
CA ILE A 142 -4.13 -17.83 3.63
C ILE A 142 -4.30 -18.72 4.85
N ARG A 143 -5.47 -18.68 5.51
CA ARG A 143 -5.72 -19.44 6.76
C ARG A 143 -5.64 -20.95 6.61
N ARG A 144 -5.73 -21.47 5.38
CA ARG A 144 -5.50 -22.89 5.06
C ARG A 144 -4.04 -23.30 5.26
N TYR A 145 -3.10 -22.40 4.99
CA TYR A 145 -1.65 -22.68 5.01
C TYR A 145 -0.90 -21.96 6.14
N ASP A 146 -1.45 -20.85 6.65
CA ASP A 146 -0.89 -20.07 7.74
C ASP A 146 -1.99 -19.53 8.67
N LYS A 147 -1.96 -19.99 9.93
CA LYS A 147 -2.93 -19.62 10.96
C LYS A 147 -2.37 -18.61 11.98
N ASN A 148 -1.11 -18.24 11.86
CA ASN A 148 -0.35 -17.53 12.88
C ASN A 148 -0.22 -16.05 12.57
N HIS A 149 0.06 -15.71 11.31
CA HIS A 149 0.42 -14.34 10.93
C HIS A 149 -0.79 -13.45 10.60
N LEU A 150 -0.57 -12.13 10.63
CA LEU A 150 -1.60 -11.14 10.37
C LEU A 150 -1.99 -11.11 8.89
N ILE A 151 -3.26 -10.81 8.64
CA ILE A 151 -3.78 -10.45 7.33
C ILE A 151 -3.91 -8.93 7.27
N LEU A 152 -3.11 -8.32 6.41
CA LEU A 152 -2.97 -6.87 6.28
C LEU A 152 -3.86 -6.28 5.17
N GLY A 153 -4.70 -7.12 4.54
CA GLY A 153 -5.62 -6.72 3.48
C GLY A 153 -4.90 -6.19 2.24
N ASP A 154 -5.61 -5.40 1.44
CA ASP A 154 -5.02 -4.69 0.31
C ASP A 154 -4.33 -3.40 0.76
N ARG A 155 -3.36 -2.94 -0.02
CA ARG A 155 -2.71 -1.65 0.20
C ARG A 155 -3.47 -0.56 -0.56
N TYR A 156 -4.51 0.02 0.03
CA TYR A 156 -5.35 0.99 -0.66
C TYR A 156 -4.65 2.32 -0.90
N LEU A 157 -4.93 2.97 -2.02
CA LEU A 157 -4.53 4.35 -2.24
C LEU A 157 -5.46 5.29 -1.47
N GLY A 158 -5.16 5.60 -0.20
CA GLY A 158 -6.08 6.26 0.72
C GLY A 158 -6.51 7.68 0.32
N GLN A 159 -5.70 8.38 -0.47
CA GLN A 159 -6.06 9.66 -1.09
C GLN A 159 -7.13 9.52 -2.19
N ARG A 160 -7.38 8.30 -2.67
CA ARG A 160 -8.59 7.92 -3.41
C ARG A 160 -9.57 7.34 -2.40
N HIS A 161 -10.84 7.72 -2.52
CA HIS A 161 -11.85 7.29 -1.57
C HIS A 161 -11.98 5.76 -1.57
N VAL A 162 -11.61 5.11 -0.47
CA VAL A 162 -11.93 3.68 -0.26
C VAL A 162 -13.41 3.57 0.08
N PRO A 163 -14.23 2.87 -0.73
CA PRO A 163 -15.67 2.83 -0.51
C PRO A 163 -16.07 2.11 0.77
N ASP A 164 -17.09 2.62 1.45
CA ASP A 164 -17.57 2.07 2.74
C ASP A 164 -18.05 0.61 2.61
N TYR A 165 -18.59 0.21 1.44
CA TYR A 165 -18.97 -1.18 1.19
C TYR A 165 -17.77 -2.14 1.16
N VAL A 166 -16.58 -1.67 0.79
CA VAL A 166 -15.33 -2.46 0.83
C VAL A 166 -14.83 -2.56 2.26
N LEU A 167 -14.82 -1.43 2.97
CA LEU A 167 -14.42 -1.35 4.38
C LEU A 167 -15.25 -2.30 5.25
N SER A 168 -16.57 -2.32 5.04
CA SER A 168 -17.48 -3.25 5.72
C SER A 168 -17.25 -4.70 5.32
N ALA A 169 -17.04 -4.99 4.02
CA ALA A 169 -16.85 -6.34 3.52
C ALA A 169 -15.59 -7.04 4.08
N MET A 170 -14.52 -6.29 4.35
CA MET A 170 -13.27 -6.86 4.87
C MET A 170 -13.24 -7.02 6.40
N GLN A 171 -14.28 -6.59 7.11
CA GLN A 171 -14.22 -6.39 8.56
C GLN A 171 -13.93 -7.67 9.35
N GLU A 172 -14.42 -8.83 8.91
CA GLU A 172 -14.21 -10.11 9.60
C GLU A 172 -13.00 -10.90 9.09
N THR A 173 -12.30 -10.38 8.08
CA THR A 173 -11.29 -11.15 7.32
C THR A 173 -9.93 -10.46 7.24
N VAL A 174 -9.83 -9.20 7.63
CA VAL A 174 -8.59 -8.42 7.65
C VAL A 174 -8.29 -8.00 9.09
N ASP A 175 -7.06 -8.22 9.55
CA ASP A 175 -6.63 -7.88 10.91
C ASP A 175 -6.24 -6.39 11.02
N VAL A 176 -5.58 -5.85 9.99
CA VAL A 176 -5.07 -4.46 9.93
C VAL A 176 -5.40 -3.84 8.58
N ILE A 177 -5.96 -2.63 8.56
CA ILE A 177 -6.22 -1.90 7.32
C ILE A 177 -4.93 -1.25 6.82
N SER A 178 -4.55 -1.54 5.59
CA SER A 178 -3.32 -1.03 4.98
C SER A 178 -3.61 0.06 3.97
N VAL A 179 -3.02 1.24 4.17
CA VAL A 179 -3.27 2.42 3.34
C VAL A 179 -1.98 3.09 2.91
N GLN A 180 -2.03 3.67 1.72
CA GLN A 180 -0.93 4.36 1.06
C GLN A 180 -1.34 5.81 0.79
N PHE A 181 -0.45 6.75 1.05
CA PHE A 181 -0.71 8.16 0.79
C PHE A 181 0.53 8.90 0.28
N SER A 182 0.27 9.98 -0.44
CA SER A 182 1.29 10.94 -0.90
C SER A 182 0.96 12.37 -0.47
N LEU A 183 0.43 12.55 0.74
CA LEU A 183 0.05 13.84 1.31
C LEU A 183 0.81 14.12 2.62
N ASP A 184 0.60 15.31 3.20
CA ASP A 184 0.97 15.49 4.60
C ASP A 184 0.02 14.72 5.51
N PHE A 185 0.52 14.30 6.68
CA PHE A 185 -0.24 13.45 7.58
C PHE A 185 -1.56 14.09 8.08
N GLU A 186 -1.62 15.42 8.16
CA GLU A 186 -2.81 16.10 8.68
C GLU A 186 -3.99 16.01 7.70
N ALA A 187 -3.73 16.13 6.39
CA ALA A 187 -4.74 15.87 5.37
C ALA A 187 -5.20 14.40 5.38
N GLU A 188 -4.29 13.48 5.64
CA GLU A 188 -4.56 12.04 5.67
C GLU A 188 -5.39 11.65 6.90
N ARG A 189 -5.12 12.26 8.07
CA ARG A 189 -5.82 12.02 9.34
C ARG A 189 -7.34 12.05 9.18
N THR A 190 -7.87 13.04 8.46
CA THR A 190 -9.33 13.16 8.24
C THR A 190 -9.90 11.94 7.51
N VAL A 191 -9.16 11.40 6.53
CA VAL A 191 -9.58 10.21 5.79
C VAL A 191 -9.50 8.97 6.68
N LEU A 192 -8.44 8.86 7.48
CA LEU A 192 -8.22 7.76 8.41
C LEU A 192 -9.32 7.69 9.49
N GLU A 193 -9.71 8.84 10.06
CA GLU A 193 -10.76 8.92 11.08
C GLU A 193 -12.10 8.37 10.58
N ARG A 194 -12.45 8.58 9.30
CA ARG A 194 -13.63 7.95 8.68
C ARG A 194 -13.51 6.43 8.67
N MET A 195 -12.37 5.91 8.20
CA MET A 195 -12.14 4.45 8.12
C MET A 195 -12.20 3.80 9.50
N ILE A 196 -11.63 4.48 10.50
CA ILE A 196 -11.62 4.03 11.90
C ILE A 196 -13.03 4.06 12.48
N ALA A 197 -13.80 5.13 12.25
CA ALA A 197 -15.17 5.22 12.74
C ALA A 197 -16.08 4.10 12.19
N LEU A 198 -15.79 3.59 10.99
CA LEU A 198 -16.54 2.51 10.37
C LEU A 198 -16.08 1.11 10.81
N THR A 199 -14.77 0.92 11.01
CA THR A 199 -14.17 -0.42 11.14
C THR A 199 -13.59 -0.71 12.52
N GLU A 200 -13.24 0.32 13.29
CA GLU A 200 -12.49 0.25 14.55
C GLU A 200 -11.12 -0.46 14.44
N LYS A 201 -10.67 -0.77 13.22
CA LYS A 201 -9.45 -1.54 12.98
C LYS A 201 -8.19 -0.71 13.15
N PRO A 202 -7.07 -1.33 13.56
CA PRO A 202 -5.76 -0.72 13.45
C PRO A 202 -5.42 -0.45 11.97
N ILE A 203 -4.62 0.58 11.75
CA ILE A 203 -4.18 1.05 10.44
C ILE A 203 -2.66 0.96 10.33
N LEU A 204 -2.18 0.37 9.24
CA LEU A 204 -0.79 0.40 8.81
C LEU A 204 -0.66 1.39 7.66
N MET A 205 0.21 2.39 7.80
CA MET A 205 0.60 3.25 6.68
C MET A 205 1.58 2.47 5.81
N ALA A 206 1.06 1.69 4.87
CA ALA A 206 1.81 0.67 4.11
C ALA A 206 2.74 1.26 3.05
N ASP A 207 2.50 2.51 2.65
CA ASP A 207 3.37 3.27 1.75
C ASP A 207 3.11 4.77 1.96
N ALA A 208 4.03 5.43 2.65
CA ALA A 208 3.83 6.80 3.12
C ALA A 208 5.06 7.68 2.89
N VAL A 209 4.96 8.96 3.25
CA VAL A 209 6.08 9.91 3.21
C VAL A 209 6.53 10.24 1.76
N MET A 210 5.64 10.06 0.78
CA MET A 210 5.82 10.51 -0.62
C MET A 210 5.10 11.83 -1.01
N PRO A 211 5.08 12.92 -0.24
CA PRO A 211 4.37 14.10 -0.72
C PRO A 211 4.89 14.62 -2.05
N THR A 212 3.97 14.76 -3.01
CA THR A 212 4.20 15.46 -4.27
C THR A 212 4.60 16.92 -4.05
N SER A 213 4.23 17.51 -2.91
CA SER A 213 4.69 18.82 -2.45
C SER A 213 6.16 18.85 -2.03
N TYR A 214 6.78 17.69 -1.74
CA TYR A 214 8.24 17.60 -1.57
C TYR A 214 8.96 17.48 -2.90
N CYS A 215 8.27 17.15 -4.00
CA CYS A 215 8.87 17.12 -5.32
C CYS A 215 8.93 18.54 -5.92
N VAL A 216 10.02 19.32 -5.70
CA VAL A 216 10.77 20.05 -6.76
C VAL A 216 12.08 20.67 -6.21
N PRO A 217 13.25 20.16 -6.64
CA PRO A 217 13.80 18.97 -6.05
C PRO A 217 14.11 19.19 -4.56
N PRO A 218 13.64 18.31 -3.65
CA PRO A 218 14.01 18.39 -2.26
C PRO A 218 15.45 17.90 -2.09
N THR A 219 16.19 18.48 -1.14
CA THR A 219 17.45 17.88 -0.69
C THR A 219 17.17 16.61 0.12
N GLU A 220 18.15 15.72 0.25
CA GLU A 220 18.05 14.54 1.12
C GLU A 220 17.77 14.94 2.58
N TYR A 221 18.35 16.05 3.03
CA TYR A 221 18.01 16.69 4.30
C TYR A 221 16.51 17.04 4.42
N ALA A 222 15.93 17.70 3.41
CA ALA A 222 14.52 18.05 3.43
C ALA A 222 13.61 16.82 3.44
N ARG A 223 14.00 15.74 2.73
CA ARG A 223 13.32 14.44 2.77
C ARG A 223 13.38 13.79 4.15
N GLY A 224 14.54 13.83 4.82
CA GLY A 224 14.71 13.34 6.19
C GLY A 224 13.84 14.10 7.20
N GLN A 225 13.80 15.43 7.10
CA GLN A 225 12.94 16.27 7.93
C GLN A 225 11.45 15.97 7.71
N ALA A 226 11.04 15.73 6.46
CA ALA A 226 9.69 15.32 6.13
C ALA A 226 9.31 13.96 6.74
N TYR A 227 10.22 12.99 6.66
CA TYR A 227 10.05 11.67 7.28
C TYR A 227 9.83 11.78 8.78
N GLN A 228 10.67 12.52 9.49
CA GLN A 228 10.55 12.68 10.94
C GLN A 228 9.22 13.34 11.34
N ARG A 229 8.82 14.41 10.65
CA ARG A 229 7.52 15.08 10.90
C ARG A 229 6.35 14.13 10.67
N TYR A 230 6.38 13.39 9.57
CA TYR A 230 5.31 12.44 9.23
C TYR A 230 5.20 11.34 10.29
N LEU A 231 6.33 10.72 10.65
CA LEU A 231 6.35 9.62 11.62
C LEU A 231 5.85 10.07 13.00
N ARG A 232 6.19 11.29 13.44
CA ARG A 232 5.64 11.88 14.68
C ARG A 232 4.13 12.06 14.61
N GLY A 233 3.62 12.64 13.53
CA GLY A 233 2.18 12.83 13.35
C GLY A 233 1.41 11.51 13.35
N ALA A 234 1.91 10.55 12.58
CA ALA A 234 1.30 9.24 12.41
C ALA A 234 1.30 8.41 13.70
N LEU A 235 2.46 8.26 14.36
CA LEU A 235 2.57 7.39 15.54
C LEU A 235 1.82 7.94 16.76
N LEU A 236 1.55 9.24 16.84
CA LEU A 236 0.69 9.81 17.89
C LEU A 236 -0.79 9.45 17.72
N HIS A 237 -1.18 8.90 16.57
CA HIS A 237 -2.56 8.47 16.33
C HIS A 237 -2.78 7.06 16.93
N PRO A 238 -3.75 6.87 17.84
CA PRO A 238 -3.87 5.62 18.62
C PRO A 238 -4.20 4.36 17.80
N HIS A 239 -4.77 4.54 16.60
CA HIS A 239 -5.08 3.44 15.69
C HIS A 239 -3.96 3.14 14.69
N ILE A 240 -2.90 3.96 14.60
CA ILE A 240 -1.80 3.70 13.66
C ILE A 240 -0.77 2.80 14.32
N VAL A 241 -0.54 1.63 13.72
CA VAL A 241 0.35 0.60 14.27
C VAL A 241 1.72 0.55 13.58
N GLY A 242 1.92 1.32 12.51
CA GLY A 242 3.19 1.38 11.82
C GLY A 242 3.18 2.30 10.60
N VAL A 243 4.38 2.63 10.14
CA VAL A 243 4.60 3.43 8.93
C VAL A 243 5.73 2.83 8.12
N HIS A 244 5.44 2.50 6.87
CA HIS A 244 6.44 2.13 5.87
C HIS A 244 6.79 3.34 5.02
N PHE A 245 8.09 3.59 4.88
CA PHE A 245 8.60 4.60 3.98
C PHE A 245 8.42 4.15 2.54
N CYS A 246 7.72 4.95 1.74
CA CYS A 246 7.62 4.73 0.32
C CYS A 246 8.87 5.26 -0.39
N GLY A 247 9.71 4.33 -0.83
CA GLY A 247 10.83 4.63 -1.68
C GLY A 247 11.58 3.38 -2.07
N ALA A 248 12.27 3.45 -3.21
CA ALA A 248 13.11 2.35 -3.62
C ALA A 248 14.29 2.18 -2.65
N TYR A 249 14.68 0.94 -2.36
CA TYR A 249 15.88 0.68 -1.56
C TYR A 249 17.10 1.29 -2.27
N ILE A 250 17.26 1.02 -3.56
CA ILE A 250 18.22 1.68 -4.46
C ILE A 250 17.46 2.68 -5.33
N ARG A 251 18.00 3.88 -5.53
CA ARG A 251 17.42 4.89 -6.43
C ARG A 251 17.21 4.30 -7.83
N ALA A 252 15.96 4.27 -8.26
CA ALA A 252 15.59 4.04 -9.64
C ALA A 252 15.56 5.39 -10.38
N GLU A 253 16.37 5.57 -11.43
CA GLU A 253 16.42 6.82 -12.20
C GLU A 253 15.04 7.33 -12.66
N PRO A 254 14.12 6.47 -13.19
CA PRO A 254 12.80 6.92 -13.61
C PRO A 254 11.90 7.39 -12.45
N ARG A 255 12.12 6.85 -11.25
CA ARG A 255 11.37 7.24 -10.04
C ARG A 255 12.01 8.43 -9.34
N GLY A 256 13.29 8.68 -9.57
CA GLY A 256 14.02 9.86 -9.12
C GLY A 256 14.56 9.79 -7.69
N TRP A 257 14.13 8.83 -6.86
CA TRP A 257 14.51 8.75 -5.44
C TRP A 257 14.68 7.31 -4.93
N GLY A 258 15.43 7.19 -3.84
CA GLY A 258 15.64 5.97 -3.05
C GLY A 258 16.25 6.33 -1.69
N ILE A 259 16.64 5.33 -0.89
CA ILE A 259 17.41 5.57 0.35
C ILE A 259 18.93 5.53 0.14
N LYS A 260 19.38 4.97 -0.99
CA LYS A 260 20.75 5.01 -1.50
C LYS A 260 20.80 5.26 -3.00
N SER A 261 21.96 5.70 -3.49
CA SER A 261 22.23 5.93 -4.91
C SER A 261 22.31 4.61 -5.69
N ALA A 262 22.37 4.73 -7.03
CA ALA A 262 22.58 3.58 -7.93
C ALA A 262 23.92 2.84 -7.68
N ASP A 263 24.92 3.53 -7.12
CA ASP A 263 26.23 2.97 -6.74
C ASP A 263 26.24 2.37 -5.32
N ASP A 264 25.07 2.08 -4.76
CA ASP A 264 24.89 1.50 -3.43
C ASP A 264 25.30 2.40 -2.26
N ARG A 265 25.41 3.72 -2.47
CA ARG A 265 25.83 4.66 -1.42
C ARG A 265 24.62 5.28 -0.70
N PRO A 266 24.53 5.21 0.64
CA PRO A 266 23.41 5.80 1.38
C PRO A 266 23.34 7.31 1.18
N TYR A 267 22.13 7.84 1.15
CA TYR A 267 21.91 9.29 1.25
C TYR A 267 22.01 9.71 2.71
N GLU A 268 23.21 10.12 3.14
CA GLU A 268 23.57 10.32 4.56
C GLU A 268 22.58 11.20 5.33
N ASP A 269 22.17 12.34 4.77
CA ASP A 269 21.19 13.24 5.42
C ASP A 269 19.84 12.54 5.67
N LEU A 270 19.39 11.70 4.73
CA LEU A 270 18.14 10.97 4.83
C LEU A 270 18.25 9.82 5.84
N THR A 271 19.30 9.00 5.73
CA THR A 271 19.51 7.85 6.63
C THR A 271 19.77 8.31 8.06
N LYS A 272 20.50 9.40 8.26
CA LYS A 272 20.71 10.00 9.58
C LYS A 272 19.39 10.43 10.22
N ALA A 273 18.48 11.01 9.45
CA ALA A 273 17.16 11.38 9.97
C ALA A 273 16.34 10.16 10.41
N PHE A 274 16.51 9.00 9.75
CA PHE A 274 15.88 7.73 10.17
C PHE A 274 16.49 7.24 11.49
N GLU A 275 17.82 7.21 11.58
CA GLU A 275 18.57 6.80 12.77
C GLU A 275 18.25 7.66 13.99
N GLU A 276 18.04 8.96 13.80
CA GLU A 276 17.71 9.90 14.89
C GLU A 276 16.32 9.68 15.49
N ILE A 277 15.33 9.24 14.70
CA ILE A 277 13.94 9.11 15.17
C ILE A 277 13.58 7.69 15.60
N HIS A 278 14.15 6.66 14.96
CA HIS A 278 13.82 5.26 15.23
C HIS A 278 13.96 4.81 16.69
N PRO A 279 14.96 5.26 17.47
CA PRO A 279 15.05 4.92 18.90
C PRO A 279 13.86 5.37 19.74
N PHE A 280 13.10 6.36 19.26
CA PHE A 280 12.02 7.01 20.00
C PHE A 280 10.62 6.60 19.56
N VAL A 281 10.47 5.76 18.53
CA VAL A 281 9.15 5.46 17.92
C VAL A 281 8.14 4.89 18.91
N TYR A 282 8.58 4.06 19.85
CA TYR A 282 7.70 3.51 20.89
C TYR A 282 7.30 4.55 21.93
N GLU A 283 8.19 5.48 22.27
CA GLU A 283 7.89 6.57 23.21
C GLU A 283 6.94 7.60 22.58
N ILE A 284 7.15 7.90 21.29
CA ILE A 284 6.24 8.73 20.49
C ILE A 284 4.86 8.07 20.43
N ALA A 285 4.79 6.78 20.08
CA ALA A 285 3.52 6.06 20.01
C ALA A 285 2.79 5.97 21.37
N ALA A 286 3.56 5.93 22.46
CA ALA A 286 3.01 5.97 23.82
C ALA A 286 2.65 7.39 24.31
N GLY A 287 2.83 8.44 23.49
CA GLY A 287 2.57 9.84 23.87
C GLY A 287 3.52 10.38 24.94
N LYS A 288 4.67 9.74 25.16
CA LYS A 288 5.64 10.07 26.23
C LYS A 288 6.65 11.15 25.82
N MET A 289 6.73 11.48 24.54
CA MET A 289 7.53 12.58 24.02
C MET A 289 6.62 13.68 23.47
N PRO A 290 6.72 14.94 23.96
CA PRO A 290 5.97 16.03 23.37
C PRO A 290 6.51 16.34 21.97
N GLY A 291 5.62 16.54 21.00
CA GLY A 291 5.96 16.82 19.59
C GLY A 291 6.78 18.09 19.35
N ASN A 292 7.07 18.85 20.41
CA ASN A 292 7.71 20.16 20.39
C ASN A 292 9.16 20.13 20.92
N GLN A 293 9.64 18.97 21.40
CA GLN A 293 11.00 18.82 21.97
C GLN A 293 12.02 18.16 21.03
N LEU A 294 11.67 17.87 19.77
CA LEU A 294 12.59 17.38 18.73
C LEU A 294 12.24 17.93 17.34
#